data_AF-A0A2V8UXA2-F1
#
_entry.id   AF-A0A2V8UXA2-F1
#
_cell.length_a   1.000
_cell.length_b   1.000
_cell.length_c   1.000
_cell.angle_alpha   90.00
_cell.angle_beta   90.00
_cell.angle_gamma   90.00
#
_symmetry.space_group_name_H-M   'P 1'
#
loop_
_entity.id
_entity.type
_entity.pdbx_description
1 polymer ?
#
loop_
_entity_poly.entity_id
_entity_poly.type
_entity_poly.pdbx_seq_one_letter_code
_entity_poly.pdbx_strand_id
1 'polypeptide(L)'
;MAATAGYRAFSNGHGEDITDQVRYIVNDEAIARAGEDGVIEAKKPGETVVLVRAPGRTVSLQVGVIEKPIANYPKLEARNYIDESVFAKLRKFQILPSEMSDDSEFLRRICLDLTGTLLPPVCVREFLADKNPRKREELIEQQAD
;
A
#
# COMPACT_ATOMS: atom_id res chain seq x y z
N MET A 1 5.57 17.34 13.00
CA MET A 1 6.93 17.03 13.49
C MET A 1 6.76 16.34 14.83
N ALA A 2 7.05 15.05 14.92
CA ALA A 2 6.95 14.27 16.15
C ALA A 2 8.34 13.72 16.46
N ALA A 3 8.94 14.16 17.57
CA ALA A 3 10.18 13.59 18.08
C ALA A 3 9.82 12.43 19.02
N THR A 4 10.44 11.27 18.82
CA THR A 4 10.18 10.08 19.65
C THR A 4 11.42 9.78 20.49
N ALA A 5 11.48 10.21 21.75
CA ALA A 5 12.56 9.85 22.67
C ALA A 5 12.48 8.36 23.05
N GLY A 6 13.63 7.67 23.07
CA GLY A 6 13.71 6.25 23.37
C GLY A 6 13.93 6.00 24.85
N TYR A 7 12.89 5.58 25.59
CA TYR A 7 13.01 5.23 27.01
C TYR A 7 12.82 3.73 27.23
N ARG A 8 13.77 3.07 27.90
CA ARG A 8 13.66 1.67 28.30
C ARG A 8 13.29 1.60 29.78
N ALA A 9 12.08 1.15 30.09
CA ALA A 9 11.68 0.81 31.46
C ALA A 9 12.02 -0.64 31.78
N PHE A 10 12.72 -0.87 32.89
CA PHE A 10 13.03 -2.19 33.42
C PHE A 10 11.97 -2.63 34.44
N SER A 11 11.81 -3.94 34.64
CA SER A 11 10.83 -4.51 35.58
C SER A 11 11.08 -4.15 37.05
N ASN A 12 12.25 -3.61 37.37
CA ASN A 12 12.63 -3.12 38.70
C ASN A 12 12.31 -1.61 38.92
N GLY A 13 11.59 -0.97 38.00
CA GLY A 13 11.20 0.45 38.09
C GLY A 13 12.29 1.43 37.70
N HIS A 14 13.51 0.97 37.38
CA HIS A 14 14.55 1.80 36.79
C HIS A 14 14.23 2.01 35.30
N GLY A 15 14.60 3.17 34.76
CA GLY A 15 14.63 3.33 33.32
C GLY A 15 15.88 4.05 32.85
N GLU A 16 16.26 3.74 31.64
CA GLU A 16 17.49 4.20 31.01
C GLU A 16 17.12 4.93 29.72
N ASP A 17 17.73 6.09 29.51
CA ASP A 17 17.67 6.79 28.25
C ASP A 17 18.54 6.03 27.25
N ILE A 18 17.89 5.48 26.23
CA ILE A 18 18.55 4.70 25.18
C ILE A 18 18.44 5.41 23.83
N THR A 19 18.11 6.71 23.82
CA THR A 19 17.86 7.47 22.58
C THR A 19 18.99 7.30 21.56
N ASP A 20 20.26 7.32 22.01
CA ASP A 20 21.45 7.13 21.16
C ASP A 20 21.64 5.70 20.62
N GLN A 21 20.87 4.74 21.14
CA GLN A 21 20.87 3.33 20.74
C GLN A 21 19.62 2.95 19.93
N VAL A 22 18.76 3.93 19.63
CA VAL A 22 17.58 3.72 18.81
C VAL A 22 17.90 4.01 17.35
N ARG A 23 17.49 3.10 16.46
CA ARG A 23 17.59 3.28 15.02
C ARG A 23 16.20 3.27 14.39
N TYR A 24 15.94 4.28 13.56
CA TYR A 24 14.72 4.40 12.78
C TYR A 24 14.98 3.94 11.35
N ILE A 25 14.16 3.02 10.86
CA ILE A 25 14.24 2.49 9.49
C ILE A 25 12.87 2.70 8.86
N VAL A 26 12.82 3.38 7.72
CA VAL A 26 11.57 3.57 6.97
C VAL A 26 11.52 2.58 5.82
N ASN A 27 10.40 1.86 5.68
CA ASN A 27 10.24 0.86 4.61
C ASN A 27 10.21 1.50 3.22
N ASP A 28 9.55 2.64 3.09
CA ASP A 28 9.51 3.43 1.85
C ASP A 28 9.94 4.87 2.12
N GLU A 29 11.19 5.16 1.76
CA GLU A 29 11.80 6.49 1.89
C GLU A 29 11.28 7.53 0.88
N ALA A 30 10.51 7.11 -0.13
CA ALA A 30 9.85 8.05 -1.03
C ALA A 30 8.63 8.70 -0.36
N ILE A 31 7.99 8.01 0.60
CA ILE A 31 6.82 8.49 1.35
C ILE A 31 7.24 9.34 2.54
N ALA A 32 8.16 8.84 3.38
CA ALA A 32 8.67 9.58 4.54
C ALA A 32 10.14 9.22 4.81
N ARG A 33 10.87 10.09 5.49
CA ARG A 33 12.24 9.82 5.95
C ARG A 33 12.30 9.97 7.47
N ALA A 34 13.07 9.11 8.13
CA ALA A 34 13.38 9.27 9.54
C ALA A 34 14.82 9.76 9.70
N GLY A 35 15.02 10.82 10.47
CA GLY A 35 16.34 11.28 10.91
C GLY A 35 16.90 10.39 12.03
N GLU A 36 18.20 10.50 12.29
CA GLU A 36 18.87 9.82 13.41
C GLU A 36 18.36 10.33 14.77
N ASP A 37 17.87 11.56 14.81
CA ASP A 37 17.20 12.20 15.96
C ASP A 37 15.75 11.72 16.19
N GLY A 38 15.26 10.78 15.37
CA GLY A 38 13.91 10.27 15.45
C GLY A 38 12.83 11.20 14.90
N VAL A 39 13.21 12.27 14.20
CA VAL A 39 12.25 13.15 13.51
C VAL A 39 11.85 12.52 12.18
N ILE A 40 10.54 12.36 11.98
CA ILE A 40 9.98 11.86 10.72
C ILE A 40 9.57 13.05 9.83
N GLU A 41 10.17 13.12 8.65
CA GLU A 41 9.88 14.08 7.58
C GLU A 41 8.97 13.43 6.52
N ALA A 42 7.84 14.07 6.23
CA ALA A 42 6.93 13.63 5.18
C ALA A 42 7.42 14.10 3.80
N LYS A 43 7.36 13.24 2.78
CA LYS A 43 7.78 13.56 1.40
C LYS A 43 6.66 13.46 0.39
N LYS A 44 6.07 12.27 0.21
CA LYS A 44 5.01 12.01 -0.76
C LYS A 44 3.78 11.43 -0.06
N PRO A 45 2.56 11.69 -0.59
CA PRO A 45 1.36 11.05 -0.09
C PRO A 45 1.47 9.53 -0.17
N GLY A 46 0.96 8.86 0.85
CA GLY A 46 1.02 7.42 0.96
C GLY A 46 1.18 6.97 2.40
N GLU A 47 1.27 5.66 2.58
CA GLU A 47 1.44 5.04 3.89
C GLU A 47 2.74 4.25 3.90
N THR A 48 3.54 4.44 4.95
CA THR A 48 4.79 3.71 5.15
C THR A 48 4.88 3.24 6.59
N VAL A 49 5.82 2.34 6.86
CA VAL A 49 6.09 1.84 8.20
C VAL A 49 7.47 2.33 8.63
N VAL A 50 7.52 2.88 9.83
CA VAL A 50 8.77 3.23 10.53
C VAL A 50 9.02 2.15 11.57
N LEU A 51 10.11 1.42 11.39
CA LEU A 51 10.63 0.46 12.34
C LEU A 51 11.57 1.18 13.30
N VAL A 52 11.23 1.14 14.58
CA VAL A 52 12.04 1.65 15.68
C VAL A 52 12.74 0.46 16.31
N ARG A 53 14.06 0.37 16.12
CA ARG A 53 14.90 -0.70 16.66
C ARG A 53 15.70 -0.19 17.84
N ALA A 54 15.61 -0.90 18.95
CA ALA A 54 16.37 -0.69 20.16
C ALA A 54 17.01 -2.02 20.59
N PRO A 55 18.01 -2.02 21.50
CA PRO A 55 18.58 -3.25 22.02
C PRO A 55 17.51 -4.20 22.60
N GLY A 56 17.35 -5.37 21.97
CA GLY A 56 16.39 -6.40 22.39
C GLY A 56 14.90 -6.07 22.13
N ARG A 57 14.56 -4.99 21.41
CA ARG A 57 13.17 -4.65 21.08
C ARG A 57 13.05 -3.99 19.71
N THR A 58 12.02 -4.37 18.96
CA THR A 58 11.63 -3.68 17.72
C THR A 58 10.15 -3.35 17.80
N VAL A 59 9.79 -2.12 17.45
CA VAL A 59 8.40 -1.67 17.35
C VAL A 59 8.18 -1.10 15.95
N SER A 60 7.03 -1.38 15.36
CA SER A 60 6.61 -0.81 14.08
C SER A 60 5.51 0.24 14.29
N LEU A 61 5.67 1.40 13.67
CA LEU A 61 4.66 2.46 13.62
C LEU A 61 4.25 2.68 12.16
N GLN A 62 2.95 2.73 11.90
CA GLN A 62 2.42 3.16 10.60
C GLN A 62 2.38 4.69 10.54
N VAL A 63 2.92 5.25 9.46
CA VAL A 63 2.93 6.69 9.15
C VAL A 63 2.18 6.91 7.86
N GLY A 64 1.12 7.71 7.91
CA GLY A 64 0.40 8.16 6.74
C GLY A 64 0.70 9.62 6.42
N VAL A 65 1.12 9.89 5.18
CA VAL A 65 1.22 11.24 4.61
C VAL A 65 -0.02 11.47 3.75
N ILE A 66 -0.86 12.43 4.17
CA ILE A 66 -2.14 12.72 3.51
C ILE A 66 -1.95 13.92 2.57
N GLU A 67 -2.44 13.81 1.35
CA GLU A 67 -2.42 14.90 0.37
C GLU A 67 -3.44 15.99 0.72
N LYS A 68 -3.35 17.15 0.06
CA LYS A 68 -4.35 18.20 0.17
C LYS A 68 -5.76 17.67 -0.14
N PRO A 69 -6.80 18.14 0.57
CA PRO A 69 -8.17 17.74 0.29
C PRO A 69 -8.59 18.01 -1.15
N ILE A 70 -9.18 17.01 -1.81
CA ILE A 70 -9.79 17.11 -3.13
C ILE A 70 -11.24 17.53 -2.93
N ALA A 71 -11.59 18.75 -3.35
CA ALA A 71 -12.91 19.33 -3.14
C ALA A 71 -14.05 18.46 -3.72
N ASN A 72 -13.83 17.88 -4.89
CA ASN A 72 -14.82 17.04 -5.60
C ASN A 72 -14.30 15.62 -5.78
N TYR A 73 -14.03 14.92 -4.67
CA TYR A 73 -13.61 13.52 -4.73
C TYR A 73 -14.73 12.67 -5.38
N PRO A 74 -14.45 11.92 -6.47
CA PRO A 74 -15.48 11.23 -7.24
C PRO A 74 -16.20 10.16 -6.41
N LYS A 75 -17.48 9.94 -6.72
CA LYS A 75 -18.20 8.79 -6.19
C LYS A 75 -17.78 7.56 -7.00
N LEU A 76 -17.18 6.60 -6.32
CA LEU A 76 -16.71 5.36 -6.90
C LEU A 76 -17.75 4.26 -6.63
N GLU A 77 -18.01 3.43 -7.63
CA GLU A 77 -18.85 2.24 -7.47
C GLU A 77 -17.97 1.05 -7.09
N ALA A 78 -18.14 0.55 -5.87
CA ALA A 78 -17.48 -0.67 -5.41
C ALA A 78 -18.22 -1.89 -5.96
N ARG A 79 -17.49 -2.86 -6.53
CA ARG A 79 -18.05 -4.13 -7.02
C ARG A 79 -18.04 -5.21 -5.95
N ASN A 80 -17.18 -5.06 -4.94
CA ASN A 80 -17.01 -6.01 -3.85
C ASN A 80 -16.55 -5.30 -2.56
N TYR A 81 -16.49 -6.04 -1.45
CA TYR A 81 -16.08 -5.53 -0.13
C TYR A 81 -14.61 -5.08 -0.05
N ILE A 82 -13.74 -5.63 -0.93
CA ILE A 82 -12.33 -5.23 -1.03
C ILE A 82 -12.26 -3.83 -1.64
N ASP A 83 -13.03 -3.56 -2.71
CA ASP A 83 -13.11 -2.24 -3.34
C ASP A 83 -13.57 -1.17 -2.35
N GLU A 84 -14.56 -1.47 -1.50
CA GLU A 84 -15.01 -0.56 -0.44
C GLU A 84 -13.86 -0.16 0.49
N SER A 85 -13.08 -1.16 0.94
CA SER A 85 -11.94 -0.96 1.83
C SER A 85 -10.82 -0.16 1.15
N VAL A 86 -10.52 -0.48 -0.11
CA VAL A 86 -9.51 0.20 -0.92
C VAL A 86 -9.92 1.65 -1.16
N PHE A 87 -11.16 1.91 -1.58
CA PHE A 87 -11.67 3.25 -1.85
C PHE A 87 -11.79 4.10 -0.58
N ALA A 88 -12.16 3.51 0.55
CA ALA A 88 -12.15 4.19 1.84
C ALA A 88 -10.73 4.64 2.21
N LYS A 89 -9.73 3.78 2.01
CA LYS A 89 -8.32 4.11 2.25
C LYS A 89 -7.83 5.20 1.30
N LEU A 90 -8.04 5.07 -0.01
CA LEU A 90 -7.64 6.07 -1.00
C LEU A 90 -8.26 7.45 -0.69
N ARG A 91 -9.54 7.48 -0.30
CA ARG A 91 -10.23 8.71 0.12
C ARG A 91 -9.61 9.31 1.39
N LYS A 92 -9.27 8.50 2.40
CA LYS A 92 -8.59 8.96 3.62
C LYS A 92 -7.28 9.68 3.30
N PHE A 93 -6.56 9.20 2.29
CA PHE A 93 -5.29 9.77 1.84
C PHE A 93 -5.43 10.86 0.77
N GLN A 94 -6.64 11.15 0.30
CA GLN A 94 -6.93 12.09 -0.79
C GLN A 94 -6.22 11.70 -2.10
N ILE A 95 -6.16 10.41 -2.39
CA ILE A 95 -5.55 9.85 -3.60
C ILE A 95 -6.67 9.37 -4.53
N LEU A 96 -6.67 9.80 -5.79
CA LEU A 96 -7.62 9.28 -6.78
C LEU A 96 -7.22 7.86 -7.21
N PRO A 97 -8.17 6.91 -7.33
CA PRO A 97 -7.89 5.63 -7.95
C PRO A 97 -7.46 5.79 -9.40
N SER A 98 -6.67 4.85 -9.89
CA SER A 98 -6.34 4.75 -11.31
C SER A 98 -7.58 4.39 -12.14
N GLU A 99 -7.55 4.75 -13.42
CA GLU A 99 -8.57 4.36 -14.38
C GLU A 99 -8.62 2.84 -14.56
N MET A 100 -9.76 2.35 -15.07
CA MET A 100 -9.91 0.94 -15.42
C MET A 100 -8.91 0.58 -16.52
N SER A 101 -8.19 -0.52 -16.32
CA SER A 101 -7.27 -1.03 -17.34
C SER A 101 -8.02 -1.48 -18.58
N ASP A 102 -7.37 -1.41 -19.74
CA ASP A 102 -7.89 -2.01 -20.96
C ASP A 102 -7.86 -3.56 -20.90
N ASP A 103 -8.46 -4.23 -21.89
CA ASP A 103 -8.55 -5.68 -21.91
C ASP A 103 -7.19 -6.37 -22.06
N SER A 104 -6.23 -5.73 -22.75
CA SER A 104 -4.89 -6.28 -22.97
C SER A 104 -4.04 -6.21 -21.71
N GLU A 105 -4.09 -5.08 -21.00
CA GLU A 105 -3.46 -4.88 -19.70
C GLU A 105 -4.09 -5.78 -18.64
N PHE A 106 -5.41 -5.91 -18.64
CA PHE A 106 -6.13 -6.81 -17.74
C PHE A 106 -5.67 -8.26 -17.94
N LEU A 107 -5.66 -8.74 -19.19
CA LEU A 107 -5.25 -10.11 -19.51
C LEU A 107 -3.78 -10.38 -19.15
N ARG A 108 -2.90 -9.41 -19.40
CA ARG A 108 -1.51 -9.49 -18.97
C ARG A 108 -1.39 -9.60 -17.45
N ARG A 109 -2.10 -8.76 -16.69
CA ARG A 109 -2.02 -8.76 -15.22
C ARG A 109 -2.52 -10.07 -14.61
N ILE A 110 -3.64 -10.59 -15.09
CA ILE A 110 -4.22 -11.83 -14.53
C ILE A 110 -3.40 -13.08 -14.91
N CYS A 111 -2.85 -13.15 -16.12
CA CYS A 111 -2.09 -14.33 -16.54
C CYS A 111 -0.61 -14.22 -16.18
N LEU A 112 0.05 -13.13 -16.57
CA LEU A 112 1.50 -13.01 -16.39
C LEU A 112 1.85 -12.56 -14.97
N ASP A 113 1.27 -11.46 -14.51
CA ASP A 113 1.71 -10.84 -13.26
C ASP A 113 1.15 -11.60 -12.03
N LEU A 114 -0.06 -12.16 -12.11
CA LEU A 114 -0.70 -12.89 -11.02
C LEU A 114 -0.39 -14.40 -11.04
N THR A 115 -0.54 -15.09 -12.19
CA THR A 115 -0.33 -16.55 -12.28
C THR A 115 0.99 -16.96 -12.91
N GLY A 116 1.81 -16.03 -13.41
CA GLY A 116 3.10 -16.33 -14.04
C GLY A 116 2.99 -17.10 -15.37
N THR A 117 1.80 -17.16 -15.96
CA THR A 117 1.50 -18.02 -17.11
C THR A 117 1.30 -17.20 -18.38
N LEU A 118 1.89 -17.67 -19.48
CA LEU A 118 1.65 -17.11 -20.81
C LEU A 118 0.52 -17.86 -21.50
N LEU A 119 -0.55 -17.14 -21.85
CA LEU A 119 -1.62 -17.71 -22.66
C LEU A 119 -1.18 -17.95 -24.10
N PRO A 120 -1.68 -19.01 -24.75
CA PRO A 120 -1.51 -19.20 -26.18
C PRO A 120 -2.01 -17.98 -26.98
N PRO A 121 -1.33 -17.57 -28.07
CA PRO A 121 -1.72 -16.40 -28.84
C PRO A 121 -3.14 -16.45 -29.41
N VAL A 122 -3.69 -17.64 -29.62
CA VAL A 122 -5.08 -17.82 -30.07
C VAL A 122 -6.07 -17.36 -29.01
N CYS A 123 -5.92 -17.80 -27.76
CA CYS A 123 -6.79 -17.43 -26.65
C CYS A 123 -6.74 -15.93 -26.35
N VAL A 124 -5.55 -15.32 -26.47
CA VAL A 124 -5.39 -13.86 -26.34
C VAL A 124 -6.22 -13.13 -27.40
N ARG A 125 -6.14 -13.55 -28.66
CA ARG A 125 -6.91 -12.94 -29.75
C ARG A 125 -8.41 -13.13 -29.57
N GLU A 126 -8.84 -14.31 -29.12
CA GLU A 126 -10.24 -14.60 -28.84
C GLU A 126 -10.78 -13.69 -27.72
N PHE A 127 -10.05 -13.55 -26.61
CA PHE A 127 -10.45 -12.68 -25.51
C PHE A 127 -10.52 -11.20 -25.91
N LEU A 128 -9.56 -10.72 -26.71
CA LEU A 128 -9.56 -9.34 -27.20
C LEU A 128 -10.66 -9.07 -28.22
N ALA A 129 -11.06 -10.07 -29.00
CA ALA A 129 -12.15 -9.97 -29.97
C ALA A 129 -13.54 -10.12 -29.34
N ASP A 130 -13.64 -10.77 -28.18
CA ASP A 130 -14.89 -10.97 -27.48
C ASP A 130 -15.49 -9.64 -26.99
N LYS A 131 -16.78 -9.45 -27.27
CA LYS A 131 -17.57 -8.26 -26.89
C LYS A 131 -18.52 -8.53 -25.73
N ASN A 132 -18.50 -9.73 -25.16
CA ASN A 132 -19.28 -10.05 -23.97
C ASN A 132 -18.88 -9.10 -22.83
N PRO A 133 -19.81 -8.31 -22.27
CA PRO A 133 -19.50 -7.41 -21.17
C PRO A 133 -19.06 -8.15 -19.89
N ARG A 134 -19.31 -9.46 -19.79
CA ARG A 134 -18.96 -10.31 -18.65
C ARG A 134 -17.69 -11.14 -18.83
N LYS A 135 -16.96 -10.97 -19.94
CA LYS A 135 -15.78 -11.79 -20.26
C LYS A 135 -14.68 -11.71 -19.20
N ARG A 136 -14.55 -10.56 -18.50
CA ARG A 136 -13.56 -10.39 -17.44
C ARG A 136 -13.93 -11.20 -16.21
N GLU A 137 -15.20 -11.17 -15.80
CA GLU A 137 -15.70 -12.00 -14.69
C GLU A 137 -15.57 -13.49 -15.01
N GLU A 138 -15.93 -13.91 -16.23
CA GLU A 138 -15.80 -15.31 -16.66
C GLU A 138 -14.35 -15.80 -16.63
N LEU A 139 -13.39 -14.96 -17.07
CA LEU A 139 -11.98 -15.31 -17.01
C LEU A 139 -11.47 -15.40 -15.57
N ILE A 140 -11.94 -14.53 -14.66
CA ILE A 140 -11.55 -14.57 -13.25
C ILE A 140 -12.01 -15.89 -12.62
N GLU A 141 -13.25 -16.30 -12.87
CA GLU A 141 -13.79 -17.58 -12.37
C GLU A 141 -12.94 -18.76 -12.85
N GLN A 142 -12.58 -18.78 -14.14
CA GLN A 142 -11.72 -19.82 -14.72
C GLN A 142 -10.31 -19.89 -14.13
N GLN A 143 -9.77 -18.79 -13.59
CA GLN A 143 -8.45 -18.77 -12.95
C GLN A 143 -8.50 -19.09 -11.45
N ALA A 144 -9.69 -19.03 -10.84
CA ALA A 144 -9.88 -19.28 -9.41
C ALA A 144 -10.07 -20.77 -9.07
N ASP A 145 -10.39 -21.59 -10.08
CA ASP A 145 -10.45 -23.06 -10.02
C ASP A 145 -9.08 -23.72 -10.24
#